data_AF-T1CNI5-F1
#
_entry.id   AF-T1CNI5-F1
#
_cell.length_a   1.000
_cell.length_b   1.000
_cell.length_c   1.000
_cell.angle_alpha   90.00
_cell.angle_beta   90.00
_cell.angle_gamma   90.00
#
_symmetry.space_group_name_H-M   'P 1'
#
loop_
_entity.id
_entity.type
_entity.pdbx_description
1 polymer ?
#
loop_
_entity_poly.entity_id
_entity_poly.type
_entity_poly.pdbx_seq_one_letter_code
_entity_poly.pdbx_strand_id
1 'polypeptide(L)'
;AVARVERGVAYAVDALPAFGQPARAAALEVLHDRMTESVLTRIEDAAGLFLHGQPGALEHIALAGDAQAALEAANARLGLALAADEIAYLLENYRALGRDPTDAELMMFAQANSEHCRHKVFNARWTLDGEPRAETLFGMIRATHAAHPAHTLSAYSDNAAVIAGSRGRRFGVDARSGVWRAETCEVPYAIKVETHNHP
;
A
#
# COMPACT_ATOMS: atom_id res chain seq x y z
N ALA A 1 -11.31 -2.39 33.03
CA ALA A 1 -11.32 -1.50 31.85
C ALA A 1 -11.86 -2.28 30.65
N VAL A 2 -12.57 -1.63 29.72
CA VAL A 2 -13.06 -2.26 28.48
C VAL A 2 -11.90 -2.29 27.47
N ALA A 3 -11.58 -3.47 26.92
CA ALA A 3 -10.45 -3.63 25.98
C ALA A 3 -10.82 -3.33 24.52
N ARG A 4 -12.01 -3.78 24.08
CA ARG A 4 -12.54 -3.53 22.73
C ARG A 4 -14.06 -3.59 22.74
N VAL A 5 -14.70 -2.83 21.85
CA VAL A 5 -16.15 -2.86 21.59
C VAL A 5 -16.34 -3.11 20.10
N GLU A 6 -17.29 -3.96 19.73
CA GLU A 6 -17.63 -4.28 18.35
C GLU A 6 -19.13 -4.07 18.10
N ARG A 7 -19.52 -3.89 16.83
CA ARG A 7 -20.93 -3.72 16.43
C ARG A 7 -21.31 -4.71 15.34
N GLY A 8 -22.49 -5.32 15.47
CA GLY A 8 -23.13 -6.11 14.42
C GLY A 8 -24.57 -5.70 14.18
N VAL A 9 -25.18 -6.24 13.13
CA VAL A 9 -26.61 -6.07 12.81
C VAL A 9 -27.32 -7.41 12.96
N ALA A 10 -28.36 -7.46 13.78
CA ALA A 10 -29.20 -8.65 13.94
C ALA A 10 -30.42 -8.53 13.02
N TYR A 11 -30.49 -9.36 11.99
CA TYR A 11 -31.64 -9.44 11.10
C TYR A 11 -32.64 -10.49 11.60
N ALA A 12 -33.89 -10.08 11.80
CA ALA A 12 -35.02 -10.99 11.95
C ALA A 12 -35.66 -11.15 10.56
N VAL A 13 -35.57 -12.36 9.99
CA VAL A 13 -36.08 -12.64 8.64
C VAL A 13 -37.20 -13.66 8.73
N ASP A 14 -38.39 -13.26 8.32
CA ASP A 14 -39.53 -14.18 8.21
C ASP A 14 -39.28 -15.19 7.09
N ALA A 15 -39.55 -16.47 7.38
CA ALA A 15 -39.41 -17.57 6.42
C ALA A 15 -38.02 -17.70 5.76
N LEU A 16 -36.94 -17.43 6.50
CA LEU A 16 -35.58 -17.69 6.00
C LEU A 16 -35.46 -19.17 5.55
N PRO A 17 -34.99 -19.45 4.32
CA PRO A 17 -34.89 -20.82 3.83
C PRO A 17 -33.98 -21.67 4.74
N ALA A 18 -34.26 -22.97 4.82
CA ALA A 18 -33.52 -23.89 5.69
C ALA A 18 -32.04 -24.02 5.26
N PHE A 19 -31.19 -24.45 6.19
CA PHE A 19 -29.78 -24.74 5.89
C PHE A 19 -29.64 -25.71 4.71
N GLY A 20 -28.65 -25.45 3.84
CA GLY A 20 -28.38 -26.27 2.65
C GLY A 20 -29.24 -25.93 1.42
N GLN A 21 -30.28 -25.10 1.55
CA GLN A 21 -31.05 -24.65 0.38
C GLN A 21 -30.31 -23.52 -0.36
N PRO A 22 -30.19 -23.59 -1.71
CA PRO A 22 -29.57 -22.51 -2.50
C PRO A 22 -30.21 -21.14 -2.27
N ALA A 23 -31.52 -21.09 -2.04
CA ALA A 23 -32.25 -19.87 -1.76
C ALA A 23 -31.78 -19.15 -0.47
N ARG A 24 -31.24 -19.89 0.51
CA ARG A 24 -30.70 -19.30 1.74
C ARG A 24 -29.42 -18.52 1.45
N ALA A 25 -28.52 -19.08 0.63
CA ALA A 25 -27.26 -18.42 0.29
C ALA A 25 -27.53 -17.10 -0.44
N ALA A 26 -28.43 -17.12 -1.43
CA ALA A 26 -28.87 -15.91 -2.13
C ALA A 26 -29.49 -14.86 -1.19
N ALA A 27 -30.28 -15.28 -0.20
CA ALA A 27 -30.84 -14.36 0.80
C ALA A 27 -29.73 -13.73 1.67
N LEU A 28 -28.75 -14.52 2.10
CA LEU A 28 -27.64 -14.02 2.92
C LEU A 28 -26.71 -13.07 2.15
N GLU A 29 -26.47 -13.32 0.85
CA GLU A 29 -25.65 -12.45 -0.01
C GLU A 29 -26.19 -11.00 -0.09
N VAL A 30 -27.49 -10.80 0.05
CA VAL A 30 -28.10 -9.45 0.04
C VAL A 30 -27.99 -8.76 1.40
N LEU A 31 -27.79 -9.52 2.48
CA LEU A 31 -27.82 -9.01 3.86
C LEU A 31 -26.45 -8.59 4.41
N HIS A 32 -25.37 -8.89 3.69
CA HIS A 32 -24.01 -8.53 4.11
C HIS A 32 -23.11 -8.24 2.89
N ASP A 33 -22.10 -7.41 3.11
CA ASP A 33 -21.00 -7.27 2.17
C ASP A 33 -19.97 -8.39 2.40
N ARG A 34 -19.87 -9.31 1.44
CA ARG A 34 -18.93 -10.45 1.49
C ARG A 34 -17.45 -10.06 1.62
N MET A 35 -17.09 -8.81 1.28
CA MET A 35 -15.71 -8.34 1.36
C MET A 35 -15.32 -7.85 2.76
N THR A 36 -16.30 -7.45 3.57
CA THR A 36 -16.05 -6.76 4.86
C THR A 36 -16.81 -7.37 6.04
N GLU A 37 -17.83 -8.18 5.81
CA GLU A 37 -18.71 -8.73 6.83
C GLU A 37 -18.76 -10.26 6.79
N SER A 38 -19.26 -10.86 7.87
CA SER A 38 -19.49 -12.31 7.96
C SER A 38 -20.81 -12.57 8.65
N VAL A 39 -21.56 -13.55 8.14
CA VAL A 39 -22.85 -13.93 8.71
C VAL A 39 -22.65 -14.87 9.89
N LEU A 40 -23.10 -14.44 11.07
CA LEU A 40 -23.18 -15.30 12.26
C LEU A 40 -24.61 -15.79 12.43
N THR A 41 -24.77 -17.09 12.72
CA THR A 41 -26.10 -17.66 12.97
C THR A 41 -26.56 -17.53 14.41
N ARG A 42 -25.62 -17.26 15.33
CA ARG A 42 -25.89 -17.09 16.77
C ARG A 42 -25.02 -15.98 17.34
N ILE A 43 -25.52 -15.28 18.35
CA ILE A 43 -24.79 -14.15 18.95
C ILE A 43 -23.53 -14.61 19.70
N GLU A 44 -23.53 -15.84 20.22
CA GLU A 44 -22.40 -16.41 20.95
C GLU A 44 -21.18 -16.62 20.03
N ASP A 45 -21.41 -16.83 18.74
CA ASP A 45 -20.34 -16.98 17.74
C ASP A 45 -19.54 -15.67 17.59
N ALA A 46 -20.09 -14.52 18.01
CA ALA A 46 -19.39 -13.23 18.02
C ALA A 46 -18.20 -13.20 19.01
N ALA A 47 -18.12 -14.15 19.96
CA ALA A 47 -16.93 -14.34 20.78
C ALA A 47 -15.68 -14.60 19.92
N GLY A 48 -15.86 -15.23 18.75
CA GLY A 48 -14.80 -15.48 17.77
C GLY A 48 -14.12 -14.21 17.26
N LEU A 49 -14.84 -13.08 17.23
CA LEU A 49 -14.28 -11.80 16.79
C LEU A 49 -13.14 -11.34 17.70
N PHE A 50 -13.19 -11.69 19.00
CA PHE A 50 -12.25 -11.24 20.03
C PHE A 50 -11.10 -12.22 20.29
N LEU A 51 -11.00 -13.29 19.49
CA LEU A 51 -9.87 -14.21 19.59
C LEU A 51 -8.57 -13.49 19.26
N HIS A 52 -7.58 -13.65 20.13
CA HIS A 52 -6.23 -13.18 19.90
C HIS A 52 -5.43 -14.35 19.35
N GLY A 53 -4.96 -14.23 18.10
CA GLY A 53 -3.98 -15.16 17.55
C GLY A 53 -2.63 -15.04 18.25
N GLN A 54 -1.77 -16.02 18.04
CA GLN A 54 -0.35 -15.87 18.35
C GLN A 54 0.36 -15.27 17.12
N PRO A 55 1.39 -14.42 17.30
CA PRO A 55 2.21 -13.97 16.18
C PRO A 55 2.73 -15.16 15.37
N GLY A 56 2.64 -15.05 14.03
CA GLY A 56 3.19 -16.06 13.13
C GLY A 56 4.72 -16.16 13.25
N ALA A 57 5.26 -17.34 12.99
CA ALA A 57 6.71 -17.53 12.91
C ALA A 57 7.25 -16.90 11.61
N LEU A 58 8.45 -16.35 11.68
CA LEU A 58 9.18 -15.87 10.51
C LEU A 58 9.59 -17.08 9.64
N GLU A 59 9.26 -17.06 8.36
CA GLU A 59 9.61 -18.15 7.43
C GLU A 59 10.95 -17.86 6.76
N HIS A 60 11.82 -18.86 6.68
CA HIS A 60 13.06 -18.80 5.89
C HIS A 60 12.91 -19.62 4.61
N ILE A 61 13.22 -19.02 3.46
CA ILE A 61 13.16 -19.69 2.16
C ILE A 61 14.50 -20.35 1.90
N ALA A 62 14.57 -21.66 2.14
CA ALA A 62 15.79 -22.43 1.95
C ALA A 62 16.29 -22.37 0.50
N LEU A 63 17.48 -21.81 0.28
CA LEU A 63 18.13 -21.74 -1.03
C LEU A 63 19.08 -22.93 -1.27
N ALA A 64 19.17 -23.86 -0.31
CA ALA A 64 19.96 -25.07 -0.45
C ALA A 64 19.44 -25.94 -1.61
N GLY A 65 20.35 -26.39 -2.48
CA GLY A 65 19.99 -27.13 -3.69
C GLY A 65 19.67 -26.20 -4.85
N ASP A 66 18.43 -26.25 -5.35
CA ASP A 66 17.98 -25.40 -6.45
C ASP A 66 17.42 -24.08 -5.92
N ALA A 67 18.32 -23.14 -5.66
CA ALA A 67 17.98 -21.81 -5.16
C ALA A 67 17.01 -21.05 -6.08
N GLN A 68 17.11 -21.26 -7.40
CA GLN A 68 16.25 -20.57 -8.35
C GLN A 68 14.82 -21.10 -8.26
N ALA A 69 14.65 -22.42 -8.29
CA ALA A 69 13.33 -23.03 -8.12
C ALA A 69 12.69 -22.65 -6.76
N ALA A 70 13.50 -22.55 -5.70
CA ALA A 70 13.02 -22.13 -4.38
C ALA A 70 12.45 -20.69 -4.40
N LEU A 71 13.14 -19.75 -5.03
CA LEU A 71 12.64 -18.37 -5.16
C LEU A 71 11.46 -18.25 -6.13
N GLU A 72 11.42 -19.02 -7.21
CA GLU A 72 10.26 -19.07 -8.12
C GLU A 72 9.02 -19.62 -7.41
N ALA A 73 9.18 -20.66 -6.60
CA ALA A 73 8.11 -21.20 -5.77
C ALA A 73 7.63 -20.19 -4.71
N ALA A 74 8.55 -19.50 -4.04
CA ALA A 74 8.22 -18.44 -3.09
C ALA A 74 7.51 -17.26 -3.78
N ASN A 75 7.96 -16.86 -4.98
CA ASN A 75 7.34 -15.82 -5.80
C ASN A 75 5.88 -16.13 -6.10
N ALA A 76 5.59 -17.36 -6.55
CA ALA A 76 4.22 -17.81 -6.84
C ALA A 76 3.37 -17.92 -5.57
N ARG A 77 3.89 -18.54 -4.51
CA ARG A 77 3.16 -18.78 -3.26
C ARG A 77 2.81 -17.50 -2.52
N LEU A 78 3.74 -16.54 -2.48
CA LEU A 78 3.59 -15.28 -1.75
C LEU A 78 3.03 -14.15 -2.64
N GLY A 79 2.83 -14.39 -3.93
CA GLY A 79 2.31 -13.39 -4.87
C GLY A 79 3.24 -12.18 -5.06
N LEU A 80 4.55 -12.42 -5.12
CA LEU A 80 5.55 -11.34 -5.14
C LEU A 80 5.67 -10.63 -6.51
N ALA A 81 5.20 -11.27 -7.58
CA ALA A 81 5.23 -10.75 -8.95
C ALA A 81 6.64 -10.31 -9.42
N LEU A 82 7.69 -11.01 -8.97
CA LEU A 82 9.08 -10.73 -9.34
C LEU A 82 9.36 -11.11 -10.78
N ALA A 83 10.08 -10.24 -11.49
CA ALA A 83 10.62 -10.52 -12.82
C ALA A 83 11.86 -11.42 -12.74
N ALA A 84 12.26 -12.00 -13.87
CA ALA A 84 13.38 -12.95 -13.93
C ALA A 84 14.73 -12.31 -13.53
N ASP A 85 14.95 -11.05 -13.88
CA ASP A 85 16.13 -10.27 -13.48
C ASP A 85 16.13 -9.92 -11.98
N GLU A 86 14.95 -9.66 -11.40
CA GLU A 86 14.79 -9.45 -9.97
C GLU A 86 15.06 -10.73 -9.16
N ILE A 87 14.61 -11.89 -9.65
CA ILE A 87 14.96 -13.19 -9.06
C ILE A 87 16.47 -13.42 -9.15
N ALA A 88 17.08 -13.16 -10.31
CA ALA A 88 18.53 -13.29 -10.48
C ALA A 88 19.31 -12.37 -9.52
N TYR A 89 18.85 -11.13 -9.34
CA TYR A 89 19.41 -10.18 -8.38
C TYR A 89 19.34 -10.72 -6.94
N LEU A 90 18.20 -11.26 -6.52
CA LEU A 90 18.04 -11.83 -5.18
C LEU A 90 18.97 -13.05 -4.99
N LEU A 91 19.07 -13.93 -5.99
CA LEU A 91 19.99 -15.08 -5.94
C LEU A 91 21.43 -14.64 -5.74
N GLU A 92 21.90 -13.65 -6.50
CA GLU A 92 23.26 -13.13 -6.37
C GLU A 92 23.52 -12.57 -4.97
N ASN A 93 22.60 -11.76 -4.45
CA ASN A 93 22.77 -11.10 -3.16
C ASN A 93 22.70 -12.08 -1.98
N TYR A 94 21.75 -13.02 -1.98
CA TYR A 94 21.65 -14.01 -0.89
C TYR A 94 22.76 -15.06 -0.94
N ARG A 95 23.29 -15.39 -2.12
CA ARG A 95 24.53 -16.17 -2.25
C ARG A 95 25.72 -15.41 -1.63
N ALA A 96 25.85 -14.11 -1.91
CA ALA A 96 26.92 -13.29 -1.33
C ALA A 96 26.79 -13.14 0.19
N LEU A 97 25.57 -13.06 0.71
CA LEU A 97 25.29 -12.98 2.15
C LEU A 97 25.49 -14.32 2.88
N GLY A 98 25.51 -15.44 2.17
CA GLY A 98 25.70 -16.77 2.75
C GLY A 98 24.56 -17.20 3.68
N ARG A 99 23.35 -16.69 3.48
CA ARG A 99 22.15 -17.04 4.26
C ARG A 99 20.89 -17.05 3.40
N ASP A 100 19.89 -17.75 3.89
CA ASP A 100 18.56 -17.76 3.29
C ASP A 100 17.80 -16.44 3.55
N PRO A 101 17.00 -15.96 2.58
CA PRO A 101 16.06 -14.88 2.79
C PRO A 101 14.91 -15.31 3.69
N THR A 102 14.33 -14.33 4.38
CA THR A 102 13.03 -14.49 5.03
C THR A 102 11.90 -14.11 4.08
N ASP A 103 10.71 -14.66 4.31
CA ASP A 103 9.49 -14.25 3.60
C ASP A 103 9.24 -12.74 3.69
N ALA A 104 9.48 -12.14 4.85
CA ALA A 104 9.36 -10.70 5.09
C ALA A 104 10.36 -9.88 4.23
N GLU A 105 11.60 -10.33 4.09
CA GLU A 105 12.59 -9.66 3.25
C GLU A 105 12.22 -9.72 1.76
N LEU A 106 11.72 -10.87 1.30
CA LEU A 106 11.25 -11.03 -0.08
C LEU A 106 10.02 -10.18 -0.36
N MET A 107 9.06 -10.14 0.58
CA MET A 107 7.88 -9.28 0.49
C MET A 107 8.28 -7.80 0.44
N MET A 108 9.17 -7.36 1.33
CA MET A 108 9.69 -6.00 1.33
C MET A 108 10.34 -5.65 -0.02
N PHE A 109 11.20 -6.52 -0.53
CA PHE A 109 11.86 -6.31 -1.81
C PHE A 109 10.85 -6.20 -2.96
N ALA A 110 9.86 -7.10 -3.01
CA ALA A 110 8.81 -7.11 -4.02
C ALA A 110 7.97 -5.82 -3.99
N GLN A 111 7.55 -5.36 -2.80
CA GLN A 111 6.76 -4.13 -2.67
C GLN A 111 7.57 -2.90 -3.09
N ALA A 112 8.84 -2.81 -2.68
CA ALA A 112 9.72 -1.68 -3.02
C ALA A 112 10.05 -1.61 -4.51
N ASN A 113 10.12 -2.75 -5.20
CA ASN A 113 10.44 -2.84 -6.62
C ASN A 113 9.21 -3.03 -7.52
N SER A 114 8.00 -3.02 -6.96
CA SER A 114 6.76 -2.99 -7.74
C SER A 114 6.71 -1.77 -8.66
N GLU A 115 5.96 -1.87 -9.76
CA GLU A 115 5.85 -0.73 -10.69
C GLU A 115 5.27 0.51 -10.02
N HIS A 116 4.26 0.31 -9.16
CA HIS A 116 3.62 1.40 -8.44
C HIS A 116 4.62 2.18 -7.55
N CYS A 117 5.57 1.50 -6.91
CA CYS A 117 6.55 2.14 -6.03
C CYS A 117 7.75 2.71 -6.81
N ARG A 118 8.23 1.96 -7.80
CA ARG A 118 9.49 2.28 -8.49
C ARG A 118 9.30 3.18 -9.71
N HIS A 119 8.07 3.29 -10.23
CA HIS A 119 7.74 4.06 -11.42
C HIS A 119 8.69 3.72 -12.58
N LYS A 120 8.91 2.43 -12.86
CA LYS A 120 9.86 1.95 -13.87
C LYS A 120 9.48 2.48 -15.25
N VAL A 121 8.18 2.53 -15.59
CA VAL A 121 7.69 3.06 -16.87
C VAL A 121 8.04 4.55 -17.04
N PHE A 122 7.84 5.34 -15.98
CA PHE A 122 8.15 6.77 -16.02
C PHE A 122 9.65 7.06 -16.14
N ASN A 123 10.49 6.15 -15.66
CA ASN A 123 11.95 6.24 -15.73
C ASN A 123 12.56 5.45 -16.89
N ALA A 124 11.76 4.76 -17.70
CA ALA A 124 12.23 3.95 -18.81
C ALA A 124 12.79 4.82 -19.95
N ARG A 125 13.70 4.23 -20.73
CA ARG A 125 14.09 4.75 -22.04
C ARG A 125 13.09 4.27 -23.08
N TRP A 126 12.78 5.14 -24.05
CA TRP A 126 11.75 4.88 -25.04
C TRP A 126 12.35 4.84 -26.45
N THR A 127 11.81 3.96 -27.29
CA THR A 127 12.03 3.95 -28.74
C THR A 127 10.65 4.07 -29.38
N LEU A 128 10.43 5.08 -30.22
CA LEU A 128 9.16 5.33 -30.90
C LEU A 128 9.40 5.28 -32.40
N ASP A 129 8.69 4.41 -33.12
CA ASP A 129 8.82 4.20 -34.56
C ASP A 129 10.27 3.91 -35.02
N GLY A 130 11.01 3.15 -34.20
CA GLY A 130 12.41 2.82 -34.44
C GLY A 130 13.40 3.88 -33.95
N GLU A 131 12.94 5.06 -33.54
CA GLU A 131 13.80 6.15 -33.11
C GLU A 131 13.93 6.24 -31.58
N PRO A 132 15.16 6.18 -31.03
CA PRO A 132 15.37 6.32 -29.59
C PRO A 132 15.04 7.73 -29.11
N ARG A 133 14.48 7.84 -27.91
CA ARG A 133 14.17 9.12 -27.24
C ARG A 133 15.21 9.41 -26.17
N ALA A 134 15.64 10.68 -26.13
CA ALA A 134 16.68 11.13 -25.21
C ALA A 134 16.18 11.27 -23.76
N GLU A 135 14.90 11.60 -23.57
CA GLU A 135 14.30 11.87 -22.27
C GLU A 135 13.36 10.74 -21.83
N THR A 136 13.27 10.52 -20.52
CA THR A 136 12.25 9.68 -19.89
C THR A 136 10.95 10.49 -19.72
N LEU A 137 9.82 9.83 -19.46
CA LEU A 137 8.56 10.54 -19.17
C LEU A 137 8.71 11.48 -17.96
N PHE A 138 9.39 11.00 -16.91
CA PHE A 138 9.66 11.83 -15.73
C PHE A 138 10.66 12.95 -16.03
N GLY A 139 11.61 12.72 -16.93
CA GLY A 139 12.52 13.74 -17.45
C GLY A 139 11.77 14.89 -18.12
N MET A 140 10.81 14.58 -18.99
CA MET A 140 9.95 15.58 -19.63
C MET A 140 9.13 16.38 -18.60
N ILE A 141 8.62 15.73 -17.54
CA ILE A 141 7.92 16.44 -16.45
C ILE A 141 8.88 17.40 -15.72
N ARG A 142 10.10 16.96 -15.38
CA ARG A 142 11.11 17.82 -14.73
C ARG A 142 11.51 19.01 -15.60
N ALA A 143 11.52 18.86 -16.92
CA ALA A 143 11.84 19.95 -17.84
C ALA A 143 10.88 21.13 -17.70
N THR A 144 9.60 20.89 -17.38
CA THR A 144 8.62 21.98 -17.13
C THR A 144 9.02 22.85 -15.95
N HIS A 145 9.50 22.24 -14.86
CA HIS A 145 9.99 22.94 -13.68
C HIS A 145 11.32 23.65 -13.95
N ALA A 146 12.23 23.01 -14.70
CA ALA A 146 13.50 23.64 -15.07
C ALA A 146 13.31 24.91 -15.91
N ALA A 147 12.31 24.92 -16.82
CA ALA A 147 11.96 26.08 -17.61
C ALA A 147 11.25 27.18 -16.79
N HIS A 148 10.47 26.80 -15.78
CA HIS A 148 9.64 27.72 -14.99
C HIS A 148 9.73 27.42 -13.48
N PRO A 149 10.85 27.71 -12.81
CA PRO A 149 11.06 27.34 -11.41
C PRO A 149 10.39 28.30 -10.41
N ALA A 150 9.86 29.42 -10.88
CA ALA A 150 9.35 30.50 -10.03
C ALA A 150 8.34 29.99 -8.98
N HIS A 151 8.47 30.50 -7.75
CA HIS A 151 7.62 30.20 -6.60
C HIS A 151 7.65 28.74 -6.10
N THR A 152 8.36 27.83 -6.74
CA THR A 152 8.50 26.46 -6.22
C THR A 152 9.49 26.44 -5.06
N LEU A 153 9.06 25.96 -3.90
CA LEU A 153 9.92 25.76 -2.72
C LEU A 153 10.43 24.32 -2.62
N SER A 154 9.63 23.34 -3.06
CA SER A 154 10.00 21.93 -3.12
C SER A 154 9.26 21.23 -4.26
N ALA A 155 9.97 20.44 -5.06
CA ALA A 155 9.39 19.59 -6.09
C ALA A 155 10.25 18.32 -6.27
N TYR A 156 9.60 17.17 -6.45
CA TYR A 156 10.24 15.87 -6.74
C TYR A 156 11.19 15.32 -5.65
N SER A 157 11.21 15.93 -4.47
CA SER A 157 12.03 15.51 -3.31
C SER A 157 11.21 15.16 -2.07
N ASP A 158 9.88 15.22 -2.18
CA ASP A 158 8.93 14.91 -1.10
C ASP A 158 7.62 14.37 -1.69
N ASN A 159 6.72 13.91 -0.83
CA ASN A 159 5.40 13.38 -1.17
C ASN A 159 4.40 14.46 -1.59
N ALA A 160 4.76 15.73 -1.55
CA ALA A 160 3.97 16.83 -2.08
C ALA A 160 4.89 17.90 -2.66
N ALA A 161 4.41 18.64 -3.66
CA ALA A 161 5.09 19.86 -4.06
C ALA A 161 4.72 20.99 -3.10
N VAL A 162 5.67 21.88 -2.80
CA VAL A 162 5.44 23.05 -1.94
C VAL A 162 5.67 24.30 -2.75
N ILE A 163 4.70 25.20 -2.74
CA ILE A 163 4.71 26.45 -3.50
C ILE A 163 4.68 27.62 -2.50
N ALA A 164 5.45 28.65 -2.81
CA ALA A 164 5.44 29.90 -2.07
C ALA A 164 4.03 30.51 -2.11
N GLY A 165 3.51 30.83 -0.94
CA GLY A 165 2.24 31.51 -0.80
C GLY A 165 2.45 32.98 -0.49
N SER A 166 1.55 33.53 0.33
CA SER A 166 1.61 34.92 0.77
C SER A 166 1.96 35.02 2.24
N ARG A 167 2.44 36.21 2.63
CA ARG A 167 2.57 36.58 4.03
C ARG A 167 1.18 36.71 4.65
N GLY A 168 0.93 35.97 5.71
CA GLY A 168 -0.37 35.88 6.36
C GLY A 168 -0.25 35.73 7.87
N ARG A 169 -1.39 35.55 8.53
CA ARG A 169 -1.47 35.27 9.97
C ARG A 169 -1.87 33.82 10.18
N ARG A 170 -0.96 32.97 10.64
CA ARG A 170 -1.26 31.61 11.05
C ARG A 170 -1.89 31.64 12.43
N PHE A 171 -3.10 31.11 12.54
CA PHE A 171 -3.80 30.98 13.81
C PHE A 171 -3.64 29.56 14.36
N GLY A 172 -3.15 29.44 15.58
CA GLY A 172 -2.90 28.16 16.21
C GLY A 172 -2.78 28.27 17.72
N VAL A 173 -2.65 27.13 18.37
CA VAL A 173 -2.47 27.07 19.82
C VAL A 173 -0.98 27.16 20.13
N ASP A 174 -0.60 28.10 20.99
CA ASP A 174 0.74 28.16 21.53
C ASP A 174 1.00 26.95 22.42
N ALA A 175 2.02 26.16 22.08
CA ALA A 175 2.29 24.88 22.74
C ALA A 175 2.64 24.99 24.22
N ARG A 176 3.07 26.17 24.69
CA ARG A 176 3.44 26.39 26.10
C ARG A 176 2.27 26.86 26.95
N SER A 177 1.45 27.77 26.42
CA SER A 177 0.35 28.41 27.16
C SER A 177 -1.01 27.76 26.91
N GLY A 178 -1.18 26.99 25.84
CA GLY A 178 -2.48 26.45 25.43
C GLY A 178 -3.45 27.52 24.91
N VAL A 179 -2.97 28.74 24.70
CA VAL A 179 -3.79 29.88 24.25
C VAL A 179 -3.69 30.03 22.74
N TRP A 180 -4.82 30.30 22.11
CA TRP A 180 -4.90 30.65 20.70
C TRP A 180 -4.19 31.96 20.39
N ARG A 181 -3.28 31.94 19.42
CA ARG A 181 -2.54 33.13 18.96
C ARG A 181 -2.46 33.15 17.44
N ALA A 182 -2.39 34.36 16.90
CA ALA A 182 -2.17 34.61 15.49
C ALA A 182 -0.76 35.17 15.28
N GLU A 183 0.07 34.45 14.55
CA GLU A 183 1.46 34.79 14.24
C GLU A 183 1.61 35.17 12.76
N THR A 184 2.31 36.26 12.48
CA THR A 184 2.57 36.69 11.10
C THR A 184 3.77 35.93 10.53
N CYS A 185 3.56 35.17 9.45
CA CYS A 185 4.60 34.38 8.79
C CYS A 185 4.35 34.27 7.28
N GLU A 186 5.31 33.72 6.54
CA GLU A 186 5.05 33.24 5.19
C GLU A 186 4.17 31.98 5.27
N VAL A 187 3.14 31.90 4.42
CA VAL A 187 2.17 30.81 4.42
C VAL A 187 2.28 30.05 3.09
N PRO A 188 3.27 29.16 2.92
CA PRO A 188 3.34 28.30 1.75
C PRO A 188 2.20 27.28 1.75
N TYR A 189 1.90 26.72 0.58
CA TYR A 189 0.89 25.67 0.44
C TYR A 189 1.49 24.46 -0.27
N ALA A 190 1.03 23.28 0.15
CA ALA A 190 1.40 22.02 -0.47
C ALA A 190 0.30 21.58 -1.44
N ILE A 191 0.70 20.99 -2.56
CA ILE A 191 -0.21 20.35 -3.51
C ILE A 191 0.21 18.90 -3.72
N LYS A 192 -0.78 17.99 -3.66
CA LYS A 192 -0.64 16.58 -3.98
C LYS A 192 -1.95 16.06 -4.53
N VAL A 193 -1.85 15.21 -5.54
CA VAL A 193 -2.97 14.46 -6.11
C VAL A 193 -2.54 13.01 -6.16
N GLU A 194 -3.42 12.12 -5.70
CA GLU A 194 -3.25 10.67 -5.74
C GLU A 194 -4.51 10.03 -6.33
N THR A 195 -4.39 8.78 -6.75
CA THR A 195 -5.50 7.99 -7.27
C THR A 195 -5.58 6.67 -6.53
N HIS A 196 -6.77 6.13 -6.36
CA HIS A 196 -7.01 4.86 -5.68
C HIS A 196 -7.94 4.00 -6.54
N ASN A 197 -7.49 3.68 -7.76
CA ASN A 197 -8.36 3.14 -8.81
C ASN A 197 -8.61 1.63 -8.71
N HIS A 198 -7.62 0.88 -8.21
CA HIS A 198 -7.67 -0.58 -8.13
C HIS A 198 -8.41 -1.13 -6.89
N PRO A 199 -8.11 -0.68 -5.66
CA PRO A 199 -8.87 -1.07 -4.47
C PRO A 199 -10.32 -0.58 -4.55
#